data_AF-A0A1Q7YVI7-F1
#
_entry.id   AF-A0A1Q7YVI7-F1
#
_cell.length_a   1.000
_cell.length_b   1.000
_cell.length_c   1.000
_cell.angle_alpha   90.00
_cell.angle_beta   90.00
_cell.angle_gamma   90.00
#
_symmetry.space_group_name_H-M   'P 1'
#
loop_
_entity.id
_entity.type
_entity.pdbx_description
1 polymer ?
#
loop_
_entity_poly.entity_id
_entity_poly.type
_entity_poly.pdbx_seq_one_letter_code
_entity_poly.pdbx_strand_id
1 'polypeptide(L)' 'MASPGSLRMSHRKRKVETVNSTGRTLRTLSGEARVKLAAEMSSAVSAIMLDSILDRNPGISKTRLVKLAHKRLEPGRRIR' A
#
# COMPACT_ATOMS: atom_id res chain seq x y z
N MET A 1 31.15 -49.43 22.68
CA MET A 1 31.01 -48.47 21.56
C MET A 1 29.53 -48.20 21.37
N ALA A 2 29.05 -47.00 21.68
CA ALA A 2 27.64 -46.62 21.62
C ALA A 2 27.48 -45.41 20.69
N SER A 3 26.70 -45.57 19.62
CA SER A 3 26.41 -44.53 18.63
C SER A 3 25.49 -43.47 19.23
N PRO A 4 25.77 -42.16 19.08
CA PRO A 4 24.82 -41.13 19.47
C PRO A 4 23.70 -41.04 18.44
N GLY A 5 22.46 -41.23 18.92
CA GLY A 5 21.24 -41.09 18.14
C GLY A 5 21.10 -39.71 17.53
N SER A 6 20.98 -39.67 16.20
CA SER A 6 20.64 -38.47 15.44
C SER A 6 19.21 -38.04 15.77
N LEU A 7 19.08 -36.99 16.58
CA LEU A 7 17.82 -36.28 16.84
C LEU A 7 17.36 -35.61 15.55
N ARG A 8 16.54 -36.32 14.78
CA ARG A 8 15.87 -35.82 13.58
C ARG A 8 14.85 -34.73 13.98
N MET A 9 15.29 -33.48 13.93
CA MET A 9 14.43 -32.31 14.12
C MET A 9 13.37 -32.27 13.02
N SER A 10 12.18 -32.75 13.34
CA SER A 10 10.98 -32.62 12.51
C SER A 10 10.65 -31.14 12.32
N HIS A 11 10.98 -30.59 11.15
CA HIS A 11 10.50 -29.27 10.73
C HIS A 11 8.98 -29.33 10.53
N ARG A 12 8.24 -29.14 11.63
CA ARG A 12 6.82 -28.85 11.63
C ARG A 12 6.67 -27.54 10.85
N LYS A 13 6.33 -27.62 9.57
CA LYS A 13 5.99 -26.45 8.75
C LYS A 13 4.82 -25.76 9.45
N ARG A 14 5.11 -24.70 10.20
CA ARG A 14 4.09 -23.77 10.65
C ARG A 14 3.48 -23.22 9.38
N LYS A 15 2.22 -23.54 9.15
CA LYS A 15 1.41 -22.94 8.10
C LYS A 15 1.32 -21.47 8.50
N VAL A 16 2.22 -20.66 7.97
CA VAL A 16 2.10 -19.21 8.04
C VAL A 16 0.87 -18.91 7.23
N GLU A 17 -0.25 -18.69 7.92
CA GLU A 17 -1.41 -18.05 7.32
C GLU A 17 -0.96 -16.65 6.96
N THR A 18 -0.44 -16.52 5.75
CA THR A 18 -0.29 -15.22 5.13
C THR A 18 -1.69 -14.64 5.05
N VAL A 19 -1.92 -13.60 5.84
CA VAL A 19 -3.09 -12.72 5.75
C VAL A 19 -2.99 -11.96 4.41
N ASN A 20 -3.11 -12.69 3.31
CA ASN A 20 -3.06 -12.20 1.94
C ASN A 20 -4.41 -12.46 1.24
N SER A 21 -5.53 -12.27 1.95
CA SER A 21 -6.86 -12.41 1.35
C SER A 21 -7.35 -11.14 0.62
N THR A 22 -6.70 -9.98 0.79
CA THR A 22 -7.04 -8.75 0.05
C THR A 22 -6.68 -8.81 -1.45
N GLY A 23 -5.79 -9.70 -1.87
CA GLY A 23 -5.39 -9.84 -3.27
C GLY A 23 -6.41 -10.59 -4.15
N ARG A 24 -7.32 -11.38 -3.55
CA ARG A 24 -8.33 -12.15 -4.32
C ARG A 24 -9.63 -11.39 -4.54
N THR A 25 -9.98 -10.45 -3.67
CA THR A 25 -11.27 -9.74 -3.70
C THR A 25 -11.36 -8.71 -4.82
N LEU A 26 -10.26 -8.05 -5.21
CA LEU A 26 -10.27 -7.08 -6.31
C LEU A 26 -10.50 -7.71 -7.69
N ARG A 27 -10.06 -8.97 -7.87
CA ARG A 27 -10.25 -9.71 -9.15
C ARG A 27 -11.70 -10.12 -9.37
N THR A 28 -12.51 -10.23 -8.32
CA THR A 28 -13.92 -10.64 -8.38
C THR A 28 -14.90 -9.46 -8.41
N LEU A 29 -14.43 -8.21 -8.23
CA LEU A 29 -15.28 -7.02 -8.33
C LEU A 29 -15.75 -6.82 -9.79
N SER A 30 -17.01 -6.43 -9.95
CA SER A 30 -17.54 -5.94 -11.23
C SER A 30 -16.77 -4.70 -11.71
N GLY A 31 -16.79 -4.41 -13.01
CA GLY A 31 -16.10 -3.24 -13.57
C GLY A 31 -16.49 -1.93 -12.87
N GLU A 32 -17.79 -1.74 -12.63
CA GLU A 32 -18.33 -0.58 -11.92
C GLU A 32 -17.85 -0.50 -10.46
N ALA A 33 -17.84 -1.62 -9.75
CA ALA A 33 -17.36 -1.66 -8.37
C ALA A 33 -15.86 -1.34 -8.27
N ARG A 34 -15.06 -1.76 -9.26
CA ARG A 34 -13.63 -1.39 -9.34
C ARG A 34 -13.44 0.10 -9.58
N VAL A 35 -14.23 0.70 -10.48
CA VAL A 35 -14.16 2.15 -10.75
C VAL A 35 -14.55 2.94 -9.50
N LYS A 36 -15.65 2.56 -8.83
CA LYS A 36 -16.07 3.20 -7.59
C LYS A 36 -15.00 3.10 -6.50
N LEU A 37 -14.43 1.91 -6.31
CA LEU A 37 -13.33 1.71 -5.37
C LEU A 37 -12.10 2.54 -5.75
N ALA A 38 -11.72 2.57 -7.03
CA ALA A 38 -10.60 3.37 -7.48
C ALA A 38 -10.82 4.87 -7.22
N ALA A 39 -12.04 5.36 -7.41
CA ALA A 39 -12.41 6.75 -7.11
C ALA A 39 -12.33 7.06 -5.61
N GLU A 40 -12.86 6.17 -4.76
CA GLU A 40 -12.77 6.29 -3.30
C GLU A 40 -11.32 6.29 -2.82
N MET A 41 -10.50 5.36 -3.32
CA MET A 41 -9.07 5.31 -3.00
C MET A 41 -8.31 6.54 -3.51
N SER A 42 -8.61 7.00 -4.72
CA SER A 42 -7.99 8.20 -5.29
C SER A 42 -8.31 9.45 -4.48
N SER A 43 -9.54 9.57 -3.99
CA SER A 43 -9.97 10.65 -3.11
C SER A 43 -9.23 10.60 -1.77
N ALA A 44 -9.17 9.43 -1.13
CA ALA A 44 -8.46 9.26 0.14
C ALA A 44 -6.97 9.59 0.02
N VAL A 45 -6.30 9.11 -1.03
CA VAL A 45 -4.88 9.42 -1.28
C VAL A 45 -4.67 10.91 -1.53
N SER A 46 -5.58 11.56 -2.24
CA SER A 46 -5.50 13.00 -2.50
C SER A 46 -5.60 13.82 -1.21
N ALA A 47 -6.53 13.46 -0.31
CA ALA A 47 -6.68 14.10 0.99
C ALA A 47 -5.41 13.96 1.84
N ILE A 48 -4.92 12.73 2.03
CA ILE A 48 -3.70 12.44 2.80
C ILE A 48 -2.50 13.21 2.21
N MET A 49 -2.39 13.29 0.89
CA MET A 49 -1.30 14.00 0.22
C MET A 49 -1.35 15.50 0.48
N LEU A 50 -2.53 16.12 0.42
CA LEU A 50 -2.70 17.55 0.68
C LEU A 50 -2.33 17.87 2.13
N ASP A 51 -2.82 17.09 3.08
CA ASP A 51 -2.50 17.24 4.51
C ASP A 51 -0.99 17.11 4.74
N SER A 52 -0.35 16.09 4.15
CA SER A 52 1.10 15.92 4.24
C SER A 52 1.91 17.09 3.65
N ILE A 53 1.39 17.78 2.63
CA ILE A 53 2.05 19.00 2.10
C ILE A 53 1.86 20.16 3.07
N LEU A 54 0.68 20.32 3.64
CA LEU A 54 0.36 21.36 4.63
C LEU A 54 1.23 21.23 5.88
N ASP A 55 1.36 20.02 6.43
CA ASP A 55 2.18 19.75 7.62
C ASP A 55 3.64 20.16 7.44
N ARG A 56 4.18 20.00 6.22
CA ARG A 56 5.56 20.37 5.88
C ARG A 56 5.72 21.83 5.46
N ASN A 57 4.62 22.54 5.15
CA ASN A 57 4.63 23.89 4.60
C ASN A 57 3.53 24.74 5.24
N PRO A 58 3.65 25.11 6.52
CA PRO A 58 2.66 25.96 7.17
C PRO A 58 2.52 27.30 6.45
N GLY A 59 1.28 27.76 6.23
CA GLY A 59 1.00 29.03 5.56
C GLY A 59 1.09 29.01 4.02
N ILE A 60 1.25 27.83 3.40
CA ILE A 60 1.23 27.72 1.94
C ILE A 60 -0.10 28.18 1.35
N SER A 61 -0.06 28.92 0.24
CA SER A 61 -1.27 29.32 -0.48
C SER A 61 -1.96 28.12 -1.13
N LYS A 62 -3.30 28.14 -1.18
CA LYS A 62 -4.11 27.07 -1.79
C LYS A 62 -3.67 26.76 -3.24
N THR A 63 -3.35 27.79 -4.03
CA THR A 63 -2.90 27.62 -5.42
C THR A 63 -1.58 26.88 -5.52
N ARG A 64 -0.65 27.14 -4.60
CA ARG A 64 0.66 26.50 -4.55
C ARG A 64 0.59 25.08 -3.96
N LEU A 65 -0.33 24.86 -3.02
CA LEU A 65 -0.67 23.52 -2.50
C LEU A 65 -1.13 22.59 -3.62
N VAL A 66 -2.11 23.04 -4.42
CA VAL A 66 -2.63 22.28 -5.57
C VAL A 66 -1.52 22.00 -6.58
N LYS A 67 -0.71 23.01 -6.95
CA LYS A 67 0.44 22.81 -7.86
C LYS A 67 1.43 21.76 -7.35
N LEU A 68 1.73 21.74 -6.05
CA LEU A 68 2.63 20.74 -5.46
C LEU A 68 2.00 19.34 -5.44
N ALA A 69 0.70 19.24 -5.14
CA ALA A 69 -0.04 18.00 -5.21
C ALA A 69 -0.02 17.42 -6.63
N HIS A 70 -0.32 18.22 -7.66
CA HIS A 70 -0.22 17.80 -9.06
C HIS A 70 1.20 17.34 -9.40
N LYS A 71 2.24 18.10 -9.01
CA LYS A 71 3.65 17.72 -9.23
C LYS A 71 4.02 16.36 -8.60
N ARG A 72 3.35 15.95 -7.53
CA ARG A 72 3.57 14.64 -6.90
C ARG A 72 2.89 13.48 -7.65
N LEU A 73 1.79 13.77 -8.35
CA LEU A 73 1.02 12.77 -9.12
C LEU A 73 1.45 12.65 -10.58
N GLU A 74 2.30 13.56 -11.08
CA GLU A 74 2.85 13.54 -12.43
C GLU A 74 3.51 12.16 -12.75
N PRO A 75 3.01 11.44 -13.77
CA PRO A 75 3.55 10.14 -14.15
C PRO A 75 4.98 10.31 -14.66
N GLY A 76 5.95 9.66 -14.01
CA GLY A 76 7.37 9.77 -14.34
C GLY A 76 8.24 10.26 -13.19
N ARG A 77 7.64 10.76 -12.10
CA ARG A 77 8.33 11.02 -10.84
C ARG A 77 8.54 9.73 -10.04
N ARG A 78 9.10 8.70 -10.68
CA ARG A 78 9.63 7.51 -9.99
C ARG A 78 10.77 7.99 -9.09
N ILE A 79 10.70 7.60 -7.83
CA ILE A 79 11.74 7.78 -6.81
C ILE A 79 13.06 7.33 -7.45
N ARG A 80 13.95 8.29 -7.74
CA ARG A 80 15.36 8.02 -8.01
C ARG A 80 16.06 7.79 -6.70
#